data_AF-A0A511F749-F1
#
_entry.id   AF-A0A511F749-F1
#
_cell.length_a   1.000
_cell.length_b   1.000
_cell.length_c   1.000
_cell.angle_alpha   90.00
_cell.angle_beta   90.00
_cell.angle_gamma   90.00
#
_symmetry.space_group_name_H-M   'P 1'
#
loop_
_entity.id
_entity.type
_entity.pdbx_description
1 polymer ?
#
loop_
_entity_poly.entity_id
_entity_poly.type
_entity_poly.pdbx_seq_one_letter_code
_entity_poly.pdbx_strand_id
1 'polypeptide(L)'
;MSRELMGGPHSAPLPPAGRGPGPAPYWTVLGALWGLPAAVGAVWWLLSPDENPGGQCEGIGFGCTLTPRDSVLFLGLLASPVLVLAGLLAVGLIALARWRRRVREGRS
;
A
#
# COMPACT_ATOMS: atom_id res chain seq x y z
N MET A 1 -15.86 53.70 -44.69
CA MET A 1 -15.65 52.41 -45.39
C MET A 1 -14.33 51.85 -44.88
N SER A 2 -14.37 50.93 -43.90
CA SER A 2 -14.22 49.48 -44.13
C SER A 2 -12.75 49.12 -44.32
N ARG A 3 -12.02 48.42 -43.45
CA ARG A 3 -12.31 47.20 -42.68
C ARG A 3 -11.21 47.03 -41.62
N GLU A 4 -11.51 47.28 -40.35
CA GLU A 4 -10.73 46.77 -39.20
C GLU A 4 -11.47 45.52 -38.67
N LEU A 5 -11.48 44.46 -39.47
CA LEU A 5 -12.16 43.22 -39.11
C LEU A 5 -11.12 42.13 -38.84
N MET A 6 -11.14 41.70 -37.57
CA MET A 6 -10.80 40.35 -37.09
C MET A 6 -9.32 40.07 -36.81
N GLY A 7 -8.72 40.85 -35.92
CA GLY A 7 -7.67 40.34 -35.01
C GLY A 7 -8.33 39.77 -33.76
N GLY A 8 -8.97 38.59 -33.88
CA GLY A 8 -9.56 37.91 -32.72
C GLY A 8 -8.46 37.54 -31.71
N PRO A 9 -8.74 37.58 -30.39
CA PRO A 9 -7.77 37.13 -29.40
C PRO A 9 -7.47 35.66 -29.65
N HIS A 10 -6.24 35.39 -30.10
CA HIS A 10 -5.67 34.06 -30.16
C HIS A 10 -5.98 33.35 -28.85
N SER A 11 -6.86 32.35 -28.92
CA SER A 11 -7.19 31.50 -27.80
C SER A 11 -5.93 30.74 -27.44
N ALA A 12 -5.17 31.26 -26.48
CA ALA A 12 -4.02 30.57 -25.94
C ALA A 12 -4.49 29.17 -25.50
N PRO A 13 -3.85 28.09 -25.94
CA PRO A 13 -4.19 26.76 -25.47
C PRO A 13 -4.06 26.75 -23.96
N LEU A 14 -5.16 26.43 -23.27
CA LEU A 14 -5.18 26.26 -21.82
C LEU A 14 -4.04 25.30 -21.45
N PRO A 15 -3.18 25.65 -20.48
CA PRO A 15 -2.13 24.74 -20.04
C PRO A 15 -2.79 23.42 -19.64
N PRO A 16 -2.22 22.26 -20.02
CA PRO A 16 -2.77 20.99 -19.62
C PRO A 16 -2.88 21.01 -18.10
N ALA A 17 -4.10 20.87 -17.58
CA ALA A 17 -4.38 20.86 -16.16
C ALA A 17 -3.37 19.92 -15.51
N GLY A 18 -2.38 20.50 -14.83
CA GLY A 18 -1.23 19.77 -14.32
C GLY A 18 -1.76 18.62 -13.49
N ARG A 19 -1.45 17.38 -13.90
CA ARG A 19 -1.85 16.19 -13.15
C ARG A 19 -1.21 16.33 -11.78
N GLY A 20 -1.99 16.81 -10.81
CA GLY A 20 -1.55 16.94 -9.44
C GLY A 20 -0.96 15.60 -8.98
N PRO A 21 -0.01 15.59 -8.04
CA PRO A 21 0.70 14.37 -7.66
C PRO A 21 -0.31 13.28 -7.26
N GLY A 22 -0.51 12.32 -8.17
CA GLY A 22 -1.55 11.31 -8.07
C GLY A 22 -1.38 10.43 -6.84
N PRO A 23 -2.39 9.62 -6.48
CA PRO A 23 -2.34 8.76 -5.30
C PRO A 23 -1.37 7.56 -5.47
N ALA A 24 -0.71 7.43 -6.63
CA ALA A 24 0.20 6.35 -6.99
C ALA A 24 1.14 5.89 -5.86
N PRO A 25 1.91 6.76 -5.16
CA PRO A 25 2.84 6.28 -4.13
C PRO A 25 2.14 5.69 -2.91
N TYR A 26 0.92 6.12 -2.57
CA TYR A 26 0.16 5.52 -1.48
C TYR A 26 -0.29 4.11 -1.85
N TRP A 27 -0.80 3.92 -3.07
CA TRP A 27 -1.23 2.62 -3.58
C TRP A 27 -0.08 1.65 -3.75
N THR A 28 1.09 2.11 -4.22
CA THR A 28 2.29 1.27 -4.32
C THR A 28 2.73 0.77 -2.95
N VAL A 29 2.79 1.66 -1.95
CA VAL A 29 3.24 1.29 -0.60
C VAL A 29 2.22 0.37 0.07
N LEU A 30 0.94 0.69 0.04
CA LEU A 30 -0.10 -0.16 0.63
C LEU A 30 -0.19 -1.51 -0.10
N GLY A 31 -0.12 -1.50 -1.43
CA GLY A 31 -0.13 -2.72 -2.23
C GLY A 31 1.06 -3.63 -1.93
N ALA A 32 2.27 -3.08 -1.78
CA ALA A 32 3.44 -3.87 -1.41
C ALA A 32 3.35 -4.38 0.03
N LEU A 33 2.97 -3.52 0.97
CA LEU A 33 2.92 -3.84 2.39
C LEU A 33 1.89 -4.93 2.72
N TRP A 34 0.75 -4.94 2.03
CA TRP A 34 -0.32 -5.91 2.25
C TRP A 34 -0.29 -7.07 1.25
N GLY A 35 -0.06 -6.75 -0.03
CA GLY A 35 -0.11 -7.74 -1.10
C GLY A 35 1.02 -8.76 -1.01
N LEU A 36 2.23 -8.35 -0.62
CA LEU A 36 3.37 -9.27 -0.55
C LEU A 36 3.21 -10.29 0.60
N PRO A 37 2.90 -9.89 1.86
CA PRO A 37 2.62 -10.87 2.92
C PRO A 37 1.40 -11.74 2.62
N ALA A 38 0.33 -11.18 2.03
CA ALA A 38 -0.85 -11.95 1.66
C ALA A 38 -0.54 -13.00 0.58
N ALA A 39 0.24 -12.65 -0.44
CA ALA A 39 0.65 -13.57 -1.48
C ALA A 39 1.56 -14.68 -0.92
N VAL A 40 2.55 -14.33 -0.11
CA VAL A 40 3.43 -15.30 0.56
C VAL A 40 2.62 -16.23 1.47
N GLY A 41 1.71 -15.68 2.26
CA GLY A 41 0.85 -16.46 3.15
C GLY A 41 -0.09 -17.39 2.38
N ALA A 42 -0.66 -16.93 1.26
CA ALA A 42 -1.51 -17.77 0.41
C ALA A 42 -0.73 -18.92 -0.23
N VAL A 43 0.46 -18.65 -0.76
CA VAL A 43 1.33 -19.68 -1.34
C VAL A 43 1.72 -20.70 -0.27
N TRP A 44 2.12 -20.24 0.92
CA TRP A 44 2.44 -21.11 2.05
C TRP A 44 1.23 -21.99 2.41
N TRP A 45 0.05 -21.39 2.59
CA TRP A 45 -1.17 -22.10 2.99
C TRP A 45 -1.62 -23.16 1.98
N LEU A 46 -1.42 -22.89 0.68
CA LEU A 46 -1.76 -23.82 -0.40
C LEU A 46 -0.81 -25.01 -0.48
N LEU A 47 0.48 -24.80 -0.19
CA LEU A 47 1.52 -25.81 -0.29
C LEU A 47 1.74 -26.60 1.01
N SER A 48 1.22 -26.11 2.14
CA SER A 48 1.50 -26.70 3.45
C SER A 48 0.57 -27.86 3.79
N PRO A 49 1.09 -28.91 4.43
CA PRO A 49 0.28 -29.97 5.02
C PRO A 49 -0.70 -29.43 6.07
N ASP A 50 -1.85 -30.07 6.12
CA ASP A 50 -2.91 -29.88 7.11
C ASP A 50 -2.77 -30.79 8.33
N GLU A 51 -1.69 -31.59 8.40
CA GLU A 51 -1.38 -32.46 9.52
C GLU A 51 0.09 -32.33 9.99
N ASN A 52 0.33 -32.65 11.25
CA ASN A 52 1.67 -32.63 11.84
C ASN A 52 2.33 -34.02 11.74
N PRO A 53 3.60 -34.11 11.32
CA PRO A 53 4.31 -35.38 11.27
C PRO A 53 4.53 -35.91 12.69
N GLY A 54 3.89 -37.02 13.03
CA GLY A 54 4.00 -37.66 14.35
C GLY A 54 2.71 -37.69 15.18
N GLY A 55 1.65 -36.98 14.74
CA GLY A 55 0.41 -36.82 15.51
C GLY A 55 0.25 -35.39 16.04
N GLN A 56 -1.00 -34.94 16.22
CA GLN A 56 -1.26 -33.57 16.67
C GLN A 56 -0.91 -33.31 18.14
N CYS A 57 -0.64 -34.35 18.94
CA CYS A 57 -0.51 -34.27 20.40
C CYS A 57 0.95 -34.29 20.92
N GLU A 58 1.95 -34.47 20.06
CA GLU A 58 3.37 -34.42 20.44
C GLU A 58 3.88 -32.95 20.43
N GLY A 59 3.55 -32.13 21.44
CA GLY A 59 4.14 -30.78 21.54
C GLY A 59 3.87 -29.92 22.79
N ILE A 60 4.94 -29.64 23.55
CA ILE A 60 5.18 -28.54 24.52
C ILE A 60 4.02 -28.04 25.41
N GLY A 61 3.24 -28.92 26.06
CA GLY A 61 2.46 -28.58 27.26
C GLY A 61 1.27 -27.60 27.09
N PHE A 62 0.97 -27.13 25.88
CA PHE A 62 -0.13 -26.20 25.58
C PHE A 62 -1.29 -26.84 24.77
N GLY A 63 -1.28 -28.16 24.58
CA GLY A 63 -2.26 -28.87 23.75
C GLY A 63 -1.72 -29.17 22.36
N CYS A 64 -2.60 -29.52 21.42
CA CYS A 64 -2.19 -29.91 20.08
C CYS A 64 -1.36 -28.80 19.41
N THR A 65 -0.23 -29.16 18.81
CA THR A 65 0.61 -28.22 18.05
C THR A 65 -0.12 -27.73 16.80
N LEU A 66 0.02 -26.45 16.46
CA LEU A 66 -0.59 -25.88 15.25
C LEU A 66 -0.10 -26.64 14.01
N THR A 67 -0.99 -26.85 13.04
CA THR A 67 -0.58 -27.43 11.76
C THR A 67 0.30 -26.42 11.01
N PRO A 68 1.17 -26.86 10.09
CA PRO A 68 1.97 -25.94 9.27
C PRO A 68 1.10 -24.95 8.48
N ARG A 69 -0.09 -25.42 8.06
CA ARG A 69 -1.12 -24.61 7.41
C ARG A 69 -1.73 -23.58 8.36
N ASP A 70 -2.08 -23.93 9.59
CA ASP A 70 -2.69 -22.98 10.54
C ASP A 70 -1.66 -21.99 11.12
N SER A 71 -0.38 -22.38 11.15
CA SER A 71 0.73 -21.53 11.59
C SER A 71 0.82 -20.24 10.77
N VAL A 72 0.50 -20.28 9.48
CA VAL A 72 0.53 -19.09 8.62
C VAL A 72 -0.59 -18.09 8.99
N LEU A 73 -1.76 -18.59 9.39
CA LEU A 73 -2.88 -17.75 9.82
C LEU A 73 -2.58 -17.13 11.17
N PHE A 74 -2.01 -17.90 12.09
CA PHE A 74 -1.58 -17.40 13.39
C PHE A 74 -0.49 -16.33 13.27
N LEU A 75 0.52 -16.56 12.43
CA LEU A 75 1.55 -15.57 12.12
C LEU A 75 0.94 -14.32 11.47
N GLY A 76 -0.01 -14.48 10.55
CA GLY A 76 -0.74 -13.38 9.94
C GLY A 76 -1.51 -12.54 10.98
N LEU A 77 -2.17 -13.19 11.93
CA LEU A 77 -2.86 -12.53 13.04
C LEU A 77 -1.90 -11.69 13.88
N LEU A 78 -0.75 -12.26 14.27
CA LEU A 78 0.27 -11.57 15.06
C LEU A 78 0.98 -10.45 14.29
N ALA A 79 1.18 -10.62 12.98
CA ALA A 79 1.82 -9.61 12.13
C ALA A 79 0.88 -8.46 11.78
N SER A 80 -0.44 -8.69 11.77
CA SER A 80 -1.43 -7.71 11.33
C SER A 80 -1.35 -6.35 12.05
N PRO A 81 -1.19 -6.25 13.40
CA PRO A 81 -1.10 -4.97 14.07
C PRO A 81 0.17 -4.22 13.67
N VAL A 82 1.28 -4.95 13.50
CA VAL A 82 2.56 -4.38 13.07
C VAL A 82 2.45 -3.82 11.64
N LEU A 83 1.81 -4.57 10.74
CA LEU A 83 1.57 -4.13 9.36
C LEU A 83 0.66 -2.89 9.30
N VAL A 84 -0.39 -2.83 10.14
CA VAL A 84 -1.25 -1.64 10.26
C VAL A 84 -0.44 -0.43 10.71
N LEU A 85 0.36 -0.56 11.77
CA LEU A 85 1.20 0.53 12.28
C LEU A 85 2.22 1.00 11.24
N ALA A 86 2.87 0.06 10.54
CA ALA A 86 3.80 0.38 9.46
C ALA A 86 3.11 1.13 8.31
N GLY A 87 1.89 0.72 7.93
CA GLY A 87 1.09 1.36 6.89
C GLY A 87 0.71 2.79 7.26
N LEU A 88 0.23 2.99 8.49
CA LEU A 88 -0.09 4.32 9.02
C LEU A 88 1.15 5.23 9.03
N LEU A 89 2.29 4.71 9.49
CA LEU A 89 3.55 5.44 9.49
C LEU A 89 3.96 5.84 8.07
N ALA A 90 3.93 4.92 7.12
CA ALA A 90 4.33 5.18 5.75
C ALA A 90 3.42 6.23 5.07
N VAL A 91 2.10 6.10 5.23
CA VAL A 91 1.13 7.09 4.73
C VAL A 91 1.38 8.46 5.38
N GLY A 92 1.62 8.50 6.69
CA GLY A 92 1.95 9.71 7.43
C GLY A 92 3.22 10.39 6.91
N LEU A 93 4.29 9.62 6.65
CA LEU A 93 5.54 10.12 6.10
C LEU A 93 5.36 10.68 4.68
N ILE A 94 4.59 10.02 3.81
CA ILE A 94 4.28 10.52 2.47
C ILE A 94 3.48 11.82 2.56
N ALA A 95 2.46 11.88 3.43
CA ALA A 95 1.66 13.08 3.64
C ALA A 95 2.51 14.25 4.16
N LEU A 96 3.37 13.99 5.15
CA LEU A 96 4.31 14.97 5.70
C LEU A 96 5.29 15.46 4.64
N ALA A 97 5.87 14.57 3.84
CA ALA A 97 6.79 14.93 2.77
C ALA A 97 6.10 15.81 1.71
N ARG A 98 4.85 15.47 1.34
CA ARG A 98 4.05 16.29 0.40
C ARG A 98 3.72 17.66 0.97
N TRP A 99 3.34 17.74 2.25
CA TRP A 99 3.05 19.02 2.92
C TRP A 99 4.30 19.92 2.97
N ARG A 100 5.46 19.37 3.36
CA ARG A 100 6.72 20.13 3.41
C ARG A 100 7.15 20.68 2.04
N ARG A 101 6.89 19.95 0.94
CA ARG A 101 7.18 20.45 -0.42
C ARG A 101 6.32 21.65 -0.77
N ARG A 102 5.00 21.58 -0.52
CA ARG A 102 4.07 22.70 -0.78
C ARG A 102 4.43 23.96 0.00
N VAL A 103 4.82 23.82 1.27
CA VAL A 103 5.23 24.96 2.11
C VAL A 103 6.52 25.62 1.60
N ARG A 104 7.45 24.84 1.02
CA ARG A 104 8.69 25.37 0.44
C ARG A 104 8.44 26.12 -0.86
N GLU A 105 7.57 25.59 -1.72
CA GLU A 105 7.20 26.22 -3.00
C GLU A 105 6.48 27.56 -2.78
N GLY A 106 5.61 27.68 -1.78
CA GLY A 106 4.91 28.94 -1.48
C GLY A 106 5.76 30.03 -0.82
N ARG A 107 7.06 29.79 -0.58
CA ARG A 107 7.99 30.75 0.05
C ARG A 107 9.03 31.31 -0.93
N SER A 108 9.12 30.76 -2.15
CA SER A 108 10.00 31.25 -3.23
C SER A 108 9.22 32.16 -4.17
#